data_AF-A0A9P5VKQ6-F1
#
_entry.id   AF-A0A9P5VKQ6-F1
#
_cell.length_a   1.000
_cell.length_b   1.000
_cell.length_c   1.000
_cell.angle_alpha   90.00
_cell.angle_beta   90.00
_cell.angle_gamma   90.00
#
_symmetry.space_group_name_H-M   'P 1'
#
loop_
_entity.id
_entity.type
_entity.pdbx_description
1 polymer ?
#
loop_
_entity_poly.entity_id
_entity_poly.type
_entity_poly.pdbx_seq_one_letter_code
_entity_poly.pdbx_strand_id
1 'polypeptide(L)'
;MKVTHILLIASCVLLSNTNHINLTSAVPDIDTLKGPTASTPVPANNNGTVTDPASTTFGTGTSSRLALYVPGNVYKDYPGWLPLYKALVFQGIPVTVTKDINVAKSHDTVLAYQAFQSKYLGFFDSLTWSGYVTGGNTLISIGMTSKDLFLRMAFGVGIDTNTANAKYREAIVLQKGQSPNSQFDFTDVRDTEIPLYREVADEGFPSIGYTLDWGTNSLGAYRDDEKNLDGKHGITYRSNVFGGRAVAIGIDLGAYIGEANGGKTRGIPRSYVAQYEPGYDNFLRIIKNLYTTSTSAGLVTSWPVPGNKGVHFSWTYDIDAQDSYELAYEVAKDLQSRGIGGTINWQAKLVKDAYDVASFSHYYRNISAVEALGNMELASHSISHSPNLLAFPVGTGKEIWDGSTYDETNYFPFVGQCTNETGVWKTNIPGATTCETPNDR
;
A
#
# COMPACT_ATOMS: atom_id res chain seq x y z
N MET A 1 62.54 25.81 -37.81
CA MET A 1 61.53 24.75 -38.07
C MET A 1 60.86 24.45 -36.74
N LYS A 2 59.71 25.03 -36.34
CA LYS A 2 58.31 24.81 -36.83
C LYS A 2 58.00 23.29 -36.91
N VAL A 3 57.00 22.66 -36.29
CA VAL A 3 55.70 22.98 -35.63
C VAL A 3 55.26 21.64 -34.94
N THR A 4 54.84 21.56 -33.67
CA THR A 4 53.47 21.65 -33.09
C THR A 4 52.57 20.39 -33.23
N HIS A 5 51.78 20.15 -32.17
CA HIS A 5 50.76 19.13 -31.90
C HIS A 5 49.68 18.90 -32.99
N ILE A 6 48.95 17.76 -32.92
CA ILE A 6 47.46 17.67 -32.89
C ILE A 6 47.00 16.23 -32.51
N LEU A 7 46.01 16.18 -31.61
CA LEU A 7 45.16 15.05 -31.18
C LEU A 7 44.59 14.22 -32.33
N LEU A 8 44.29 12.93 -32.09
CA LEU A 8 42.94 12.41 -32.35
C LEU A 8 42.61 11.15 -31.52
N ILE A 9 41.60 11.33 -30.66
CA ILE A 9 40.74 10.31 -30.06
C ILE A 9 39.91 9.70 -31.20
N ALA A 10 40.00 8.40 -31.42
CA ALA A 10 38.94 7.52 -31.96
C ALA A 10 39.59 6.22 -32.46
N SER A 11 39.36 5.12 -31.74
CA SER A 11 39.37 3.70 -32.19
C SER A 11 39.89 2.78 -31.09
N CYS A 12 39.12 2.64 -30.03
CA CYS A 12 39.12 1.44 -29.18
C CYS A 12 37.67 0.98 -28.92
N VAL A 13 36.81 1.17 -29.90
CA VAL A 13 35.62 0.35 -30.09
C VAL A 13 36.07 -0.76 -31.04
N LEU A 14 36.40 -1.91 -30.49
CA LEU A 14 36.39 -3.23 -31.15
C LEU A 14 37.03 -4.21 -30.15
N LEU A 15 36.28 -5.27 -29.82
CA LEU A 15 36.63 -6.39 -28.93
C LEU A 15 36.13 -6.30 -27.48
N SER A 16 34.88 -5.87 -27.28
CA SER A 16 34.02 -6.56 -26.31
C SER A 16 33.25 -7.63 -27.09
N ASN A 17 33.84 -8.82 -27.19
CA ASN A 17 33.12 -10.01 -27.65
C ASN A 17 31.98 -10.27 -26.66
N THR A 18 30.78 -9.80 -27.00
CA THR A 18 29.54 -10.29 -26.43
C THR A 18 29.44 -11.76 -26.80
N ASN A 19 29.68 -12.64 -25.82
CA ASN A 19 29.17 -13.99 -25.87
C ASN A 19 27.64 -13.91 -25.75
N HIS A 20 26.97 -13.42 -26.79
CA HIS A 20 25.56 -13.71 -27.00
C HIS A 20 25.51 -15.21 -27.19
N ILE A 21 25.10 -15.93 -26.15
CA ILE A 21 24.81 -17.34 -26.25
C ILE A 21 23.73 -17.48 -27.32
N ASN A 22 24.10 -17.95 -28.50
CA ASN A 22 23.19 -18.38 -29.55
C ASN A 22 22.49 -19.67 -29.09
N LEU A 23 21.59 -19.53 -28.11
CA LEU A 23 20.54 -20.50 -27.81
C LEU A 23 19.62 -20.51 -29.03
N THR A 24 19.88 -21.46 -29.93
CA THR A 24 19.15 -21.74 -31.17
C THR A 24 17.93 -22.62 -30.94
N SER A 25 17.42 -22.71 -29.71
CA SER A 25 16.11 -23.30 -29.46
C SER A 25 15.07 -22.45 -30.18
N ALA A 26 14.30 -23.07 -31.09
CA ALA A 26 13.15 -22.43 -31.72
C ALA A 26 12.25 -21.88 -30.61
N VAL A 27 12.08 -20.56 -30.57
CA VAL A 27 11.08 -19.93 -29.71
C VAL A 27 9.74 -20.50 -30.16
N PRO A 28 8.96 -21.16 -29.29
CA PRO A 28 7.65 -21.66 -29.67
C PRO A 28 6.82 -20.50 -30.20
N ASP A 29 6.17 -20.70 -31.35
CA ASP A 29 5.17 -19.74 -31.83
C ASP A 29 4.04 -19.70 -30.80
N ILE A 30 3.78 -18.53 -30.22
CA ILE A 30 2.76 -18.39 -29.19
C ILE A 30 1.37 -18.78 -29.68
N ASP A 31 1.12 -18.63 -30.98
CA ASP A 31 -0.15 -18.99 -31.60
C ASP A 31 -0.33 -20.53 -31.65
N THR A 32 0.73 -21.29 -31.35
CA THR A 32 0.70 -22.75 -31.19
C THR A 32 0.66 -23.23 -29.74
N LEU A 33 0.84 -22.32 -28.77
CA LEU A 33 0.83 -22.65 -27.36
C LEU A 33 -0.61 -22.79 -26.84
N LYS A 34 -0.81 -23.79 -25.98
CA LYS A 34 -2.03 -23.94 -25.18
C LYS A 34 -1.69 -23.70 -23.72
N GLY A 35 -2.38 -22.74 -23.13
CA GLY A 35 -2.32 -22.44 -21.71
C GLY A 35 -2.89 -23.58 -20.86
N PRO A 36 -2.71 -23.50 -19.54
CA PRO A 36 -3.23 -24.50 -18.61
C PRO A 36 -4.76 -24.59 -18.72
N THR A 37 -5.27 -25.82 -18.76
CA THR A 37 -6.71 -26.12 -18.81
C THR A 37 -7.36 -26.21 -17.43
N ALA A 38 -6.54 -26.22 -16.38
CA ALA A 38 -7.01 -26.21 -15.00
C ALA A 38 -7.65 -24.85 -14.69
N SER A 39 -8.81 -24.88 -14.05
CA SER A 39 -9.42 -23.63 -13.60
C SER A 39 -8.54 -22.95 -12.55
N THR A 40 -8.27 -21.67 -12.75
CA THR A 40 -7.67 -20.81 -11.72
C THR A 40 -8.67 -20.68 -10.58
N PRO A 41 -8.26 -20.95 -9.32
CA PRO A 41 -9.10 -20.65 -8.17
C PRO A 41 -9.42 -19.16 -8.15
N VAL A 42 -10.63 -18.79 -8.56
CA VAL A 42 -11.14 -17.45 -8.32
C VAL A 42 -11.57 -17.41 -6.86
N PRO A 43 -11.10 -16.44 -6.06
CA PRO A 43 -11.67 -16.20 -4.75
C PRO A 43 -13.19 -16.18 -4.89
N ALA A 44 -13.91 -16.95 -4.06
CA ALA A 44 -15.36 -16.89 -4.05
C ALA A 44 -15.76 -15.41 -4.03
N ASN A 45 -16.68 -15.03 -4.92
CA ASN A 45 -17.15 -13.65 -5.06
C ASN A 45 -17.99 -13.29 -3.82
N ASN A 46 -17.32 -13.21 -2.68
CA ASN A 46 -17.84 -12.78 -1.41
C ASN A 46 -17.81 -11.25 -1.35
N ASN A 47 -17.73 -10.57 -2.50
CA ASN A 47 -17.79 -9.11 -2.62
C ASN A 47 -19.03 -8.65 -1.85
N GLY A 48 -18.80 -8.05 -0.69
CA GLY A 48 -19.85 -7.50 0.18
C GLY A 48 -19.97 -8.14 1.56
N THR A 49 -19.36 -9.29 1.85
CA THR A 49 -19.41 -9.84 3.23
C THR A 49 -18.22 -9.30 4.03
N VAL A 50 -18.45 -8.21 4.77
CA VAL A 50 -17.43 -7.64 5.65
C VAL A 50 -17.05 -8.66 6.72
N THR A 51 -15.74 -8.88 6.92
CA THR A 51 -15.23 -9.78 7.95
C THR A 51 -15.73 -9.33 9.33
N ASP A 52 -16.37 -10.24 10.07
CA ASP A 52 -16.76 -9.99 11.46
C ASP A 52 -15.51 -10.14 12.35
N PRO A 53 -15.12 -9.11 13.13
CA PRO A 53 -14.02 -9.22 14.07
C PRO A 53 -14.06 -10.46 14.98
N ALA A 54 -15.25 -10.90 15.39
CA ALA A 54 -15.43 -12.04 16.30
C ALA A 54 -15.37 -13.43 15.63
N SER A 55 -15.40 -13.51 14.30
CA SER A 55 -15.25 -14.79 13.58
C SER A 55 -13.79 -15.12 13.25
N THR A 56 -12.85 -14.30 13.74
CA THR A 56 -11.43 -14.42 13.43
C THR A 56 -10.64 -15.09 14.56
N THR A 57 -9.51 -15.70 14.22
CA THR A 57 -8.54 -16.20 15.21
C THR A 57 -7.79 -15.07 15.94
N PHE A 58 -8.13 -13.82 15.68
CA PHE A 58 -7.42 -12.63 16.17
C PHE A 58 -7.72 -12.28 17.64
N GLY A 59 -8.57 -13.05 18.32
CA GLY A 59 -9.03 -12.78 19.69
C GLY A 59 -8.25 -13.48 20.81
N THR A 60 -7.31 -14.39 20.52
CA THR A 60 -6.59 -15.15 21.57
C THR A 60 -5.28 -14.47 21.96
N GLY A 61 -5.03 -14.24 23.25
CA GLY A 61 -3.78 -13.63 23.74
C GLY A 61 -3.84 -13.19 25.20
N THR A 62 -2.78 -12.56 25.70
CA THR A 62 -2.70 -11.93 27.03
C THR A 62 -3.12 -10.46 26.97
N SER A 63 -3.45 -9.88 28.13
CA SER A 63 -3.81 -8.46 28.28
C SER A 63 -2.69 -7.48 27.91
N SER A 64 -1.43 -7.94 27.84
CA SER A 64 -0.29 -7.13 27.39
C SER A 64 -0.33 -6.77 25.90
N ARG A 65 -1.20 -7.40 25.10
CA ARG A 65 -1.37 -7.06 23.68
C ARG A 65 -2.14 -5.74 23.51
N LEU A 66 -1.99 -5.08 22.37
CA LEU A 66 -2.87 -3.98 22.00
C LEU A 66 -4.28 -4.54 21.73
N ALA A 67 -5.31 -4.01 22.38
CA ALA A 67 -6.69 -4.32 22.05
C ALA A 67 -7.18 -3.43 20.91
N LEU A 68 -7.52 -4.03 19.76
CA LEU A 68 -8.23 -3.37 18.67
C LEU A 68 -9.74 -3.54 18.91
N TYR A 69 -10.36 -2.52 19.47
CA TYR A 69 -11.79 -2.51 19.78
C TYR A 69 -12.60 -2.04 18.56
N VAL A 70 -13.41 -2.96 18.01
CA VAL A 70 -14.27 -2.74 16.85
C VAL A 70 -15.71 -3.16 17.21
N PRO A 71 -16.57 -2.23 17.65
CA PRO A 71 -17.95 -2.56 18.03
C PRO A 71 -18.73 -3.27 16.92
N GLY A 72 -19.69 -4.11 17.31
CA GLY A 72 -20.48 -4.92 16.36
C GLY A 72 -21.33 -4.11 15.37
N ASN A 73 -21.64 -2.86 15.67
CA ASN A 73 -22.33 -1.92 14.79
C ASN A 73 -21.38 -1.05 13.95
N VAL A 74 -20.06 -1.10 14.19
CA VAL A 74 -19.05 -0.29 13.51
C VAL A 74 -18.43 -1.03 12.32
N TYR A 75 -18.06 -2.31 12.50
CA TYR A 75 -17.22 -3.01 11.53
C TYR A 75 -17.84 -3.09 10.13
N LYS A 76 -19.17 -3.11 10.03
CA LYS A 76 -19.92 -3.15 8.76
C LYS A 76 -19.80 -1.84 7.98
N ASP A 77 -19.90 -0.72 8.69
CA ASP A 77 -19.84 0.62 8.09
C ASP A 77 -18.38 1.04 7.83
N TYR A 78 -17.43 0.47 8.58
CA TYR A 78 -16.01 0.75 8.48
C TYR A 78 -15.19 -0.54 8.38
N PRO A 79 -15.11 -1.16 7.18
CA PRO A 79 -14.36 -2.41 6.96
C PRO A 79 -12.83 -2.23 7.03
N GLY A 80 -12.33 -0.98 7.07
CA GLY A 80 -10.91 -0.65 7.14
C GLY A 80 -10.17 -1.13 8.39
N TRP A 81 -10.89 -1.65 9.39
CA TRP A 81 -10.29 -2.25 10.59
C TRP A 81 -9.35 -3.42 10.25
N LEU A 82 -9.65 -4.20 9.21
CA LEU A 82 -8.86 -5.38 8.83
C LEU A 82 -7.51 -4.99 8.19
N PRO A 83 -7.44 -4.06 7.21
CA PRO A 83 -6.18 -3.47 6.78
C PRO A 83 -5.35 -2.91 7.94
N LEU A 84 -5.98 -2.19 8.88
CA LEU A 84 -5.29 -1.66 10.06
C LEU A 84 -4.71 -2.77 10.94
N TYR A 85 -5.49 -3.82 11.24
CA TYR A 85 -5.02 -4.98 12.00
C TYR A 85 -3.78 -5.60 11.36
N LYS A 86 -3.81 -5.86 10.05
CA LYS A 86 -2.69 -6.45 9.31
C LYS A 86 -1.45 -5.56 9.38
N ALA A 87 -1.60 -4.26 9.21
CA ALA A 87 -0.50 -3.30 9.30
C ALA A 87 0.13 -3.25 10.70
N LEU A 88 -0.67 -3.29 11.76
CA LEU A 88 -0.18 -3.34 13.15
C LEU A 88 0.63 -4.62 13.41
N VAL A 89 0.11 -5.77 12.98
CA VAL A 89 0.81 -7.07 13.11
C VAL A 89 2.11 -7.07 12.30
N PHE A 90 2.10 -6.52 11.09
CA PHE A 90 3.28 -6.38 10.25
C PHE A 90 4.36 -5.52 10.91
N GLN A 91 3.96 -4.45 11.61
CA GLN A 91 4.88 -3.60 12.39
C GLN A 91 5.38 -4.27 13.70
N GLY A 92 4.97 -5.52 13.94
CA GLY A 92 5.35 -6.34 15.08
C GLY A 92 4.53 -6.07 16.34
N ILE A 93 3.46 -5.28 16.26
CA ILE A 93 2.58 -5.01 17.40
C ILE A 93 1.67 -6.23 17.58
N PRO A 94 1.70 -6.92 18.74
CA PRO A 94 0.77 -8.01 18.98
C PRO A 94 -0.62 -7.42 19.26
N VAL A 95 -1.63 -7.88 18.52
CA VAL A 95 -2.99 -7.34 18.58
C VAL A 95 -4.00 -8.42 19.00
N THR A 96 -4.96 -8.00 19.82
CA THR A 96 -6.20 -8.75 20.12
C THR A 96 -7.37 -7.97 19.55
N VAL A 97 -8.13 -8.53 18.61
CA VAL A 97 -9.32 -7.87 18.06
C VAL A 97 -10.54 -8.30 18.85
N THR A 98 -11.37 -7.35 19.28
CA THR A 98 -12.58 -7.64 20.07
C THR A 98 -13.72 -6.67 19.80
N LYS A 99 -14.94 -7.18 19.94
CA LYS A 99 -16.19 -6.39 19.97
C LYS A 99 -16.68 -6.11 21.39
N ASP A 100 -16.10 -6.76 22.38
CA ASP A 100 -16.49 -6.68 23.78
C ASP A 100 -15.64 -5.61 24.49
N ILE A 101 -16.32 -4.60 25.01
CA ILE A 101 -15.71 -3.51 25.79
C ILE A 101 -14.98 -4.02 27.04
N ASN A 102 -15.47 -5.09 27.68
CA ASN A 102 -14.86 -5.65 28.88
C ASN A 102 -13.55 -6.36 28.54
N VAL A 103 -13.53 -7.09 27.42
CA VAL A 103 -12.29 -7.66 26.89
C VAL A 103 -11.32 -6.54 26.56
N ALA A 104 -11.71 -5.53 25.79
CA ALA A 104 -10.84 -4.43 25.39
C ALA A 104 -10.18 -3.73 26.60
N LYS A 105 -10.98 -3.38 27.61
CA LYS A 105 -10.50 -2.68 28.83
C LYS A 105 -9.61 -3.50 29.73
N SER A 106 -9.53 -4.82 29.53
CA SER A 106 -8.58 -5.65 30.27
C SER A 106 -7.13 -5.46 29.81
N HIS A 107 -6.91 -4.75 28.70
CA HIS A 107 -5.59 -4.44 28.15
C HIS A 107 -5.10 -3.05 28.60
N ASP A 108 -3.78 -2.85 28.67
CA ASP A 108 -3.18 -1.57 29.03
C ASP A 108 -3.28 -0.52 27.91
N THR A 109 -3.41 -0.98 26.67
CA THR A 109 -3.54 -0.14 25.48
C THR A 109 -4.72 -0.60 24.62
N VAL A 110 -5.65 0.33 24.39
CA VAL A 110 -6.80 0.12 23.51
C VAL A 110 -6.72 1.08 22.33
N LEU A 111 -6.87 0.55 21.12
CA LEU A 111 -7.16 1.31 19.91
C LEU A 111 -8.64 1.09 19.56
N ALA A 112 -9.44 2.14 19.77
CA ALA A 112 -10.85 2.18 19.45
C ALA A 112 -11.03 2.66 18.00
N TYR A 113 -11.37 1.73 17.11
CA TYR A 113 -11.49 2.02 15.68
C TYR A 113 -12.91 2.50 15.37
N GLN A 114 -13.07 3.78 15.03
CA GLN A 114 -14.36 4.43 14.69
C GLN A 114 -15.45 4.32 15.77
N ALA A 115 -15.12 3.81 16.95
CA ALA A 115 -16.07 3.52 18.02
C ALA A 115 -16.62 4.79 18.70
N PHE A 116 -15.88 5.90 18.65
CA PHE A 116 -16.23 7.14 19.34
C PHE A 116 -16.87 8.17 18.41
N GLN A 117 -17.66 7.68 17.45
CA GLN A 117 -18.61 8.52 16.74
C GLN A 117 -19.93 8.56 17.51
N SER A 118 -20.61 9.71 17.48
CA SER A 118 -21.87 9.89 18.22
C SER A 118 -22.95 8.86 17.87
N LYS A 119 -22.93 8.28 16.66
CA LYS A 119 -23.88 7.24 16.23
C LYS A 119 -23.65 5.85 16.85
N TYR A 120 -22.47 5.57 17.40
CA TYR A 120 -22.12 4.25 17.93
C TYR A 120 -21.90 4.22 19.44
N LEU A 121 -21.72 5.39 20.05
CA LEU A 121 -21.42 5.51 21.46
C LEU A 121 -22.68 5.26 22.29
N GLY A 122 -22.63 4.26 23.19
CA GLY A 122 -23.68 4.05 24.19
C GLY A 122 -23.65 5.11 25.29
N PHE A 123 -24.76 5.25 26.01
CA PHE A 123 -24.93 6.28 27.05
C PHE A 123 -23.86 6.21 28.16
N PHE A 124 -23.43 5.01 28.56
CA PHE A 124 -22.43 4.81 29.61
C PHE A 124 -21.00 4.58 29.09
N ASP A 125 -20.81 4.54 27.77
CA ASP A 125 -19.50 4.22 27.20
C ASP A 125 -18.51 5.36 27.44
N SER A 126 -18.95 6.62 27.36
CA SER A 126 -18.08 7.77 27.58
C SER A 126 -17.44 7.78 28.97
N LEU A 127 -18.26 7.64 30.02
CA LEU A 127 -17.79 7.52 31.41
C LEU A 127 -16.83 6.34 31.57
N THR A 128 -17.14 5.22 30.90
CA THR A 128 -16.31 4.01 30.95
C THR A 128 -14.92 4.26 30.35
N TRP A 129 -14.85 4.85 29.16
CA TRP A 129 -13.59 5.11 28.46
C TRP A 129 -12.79 6.24 29.11
N SER A 130 -13.45 7.30 29.57
CA SER A 130 -12.80 8.33 30.38
C SER A 130 -12.23 7.76 31.67
N GLY A 131 -12.99 6.87 32.34
CA GLY A 131 -12.54 6.11 33.50
C GLY A 131 -11.29 5.28 33.21
N TYR A 132 -11.27 4.57 32.09
CA TYR A 132 -10.13 3.78 31.63
C TYR A 132 -8.85 4.61 31.48
N VAL A 133 -8.94 5.81 30.87
CA VAL A 133 -7.81 6.74 30.76
C VAL A 133 -7.42 7.29 32.13
N THR A 134 -8.38 7.71 32.97
CA THR A 134 -8.08 8.23 34.32
C THR A 134 -7.41 7.19 35.22
N GLY A 135 -7.66 5.90 34.99
CA GLY A 135 -7.04 4.78 35.69
C GLY A 135 -5.59 4.50 35.29
N GLY A 136 -5.01 5.26 34.36
CA GLY A 136 -3.60 5.13 33.98
C GLY A 136 -3.35 4.44 32.63
N ASN A 137 -4.40 4.00 31.93
CA ASN A 137 -4.26 3.24 30.69
C ASN A 137 -4.15 4.15 29.45
N THR A 138 -3.74 3.56 28.33
CA THR A 138 -3.61 4.25 27.03
C THR A 138 -4.81 3.96 26.13
N LEU A 139 -5.46 5.02 25.64
CA LEU A 139 -6.59 4.97 24.71
C LEU A 139 -6.28 5.75 23.44
N ILE A 140 -6.34 5.07 22.30
CA ILE A 140 -6.15 5.65 20.96
C ILE A 140 -7.50 5.59 20.24
N SER A 141 -7.98 6.71 19.70
CA SER A 141 -9.20 6.75 18.90
C SER A 141 -8.90 7.06 17.45
N ILE A 142 -9.51 6.31 16.55
CA ILE A 142 -9.55 6.62 15.11
C ILE A 142 -10.91 7.24 14.80
N GLY A 143 -10.92 8.42 14.18
CA GLY A 143 -12.14 9.05 13.64
C GLY A 143 -13.15 9.51 14.70
N MET A 144 -12.68 10.01 15.85
CA MET A 144 -13.57 10.46 16.92
C MET A 144 -14.39 11.68 16.48
N THR A 145 -15.72 11.61 16.63
CA THR A 145 -16.67 12.72 16.40
C THR A 145 -17.71 12.86 17.52
N SER A 146 -17.48 12.18 18.64
CA SER A 146 -18.37 12.21 19.81
C SER A 146 -18.54 13.64 20.32
N LYS A 147 -19.79 14.01 20.63
CA LYS A 147 -20.12 15.27 21.32
C LYS A 147 -20.11 15.14 22.85
N ASP A 148 -19.91 13.94 23.37
CA ASP A 148 -19.89 13.67 24.80
C ASP A 148 -18.76 14.43 25.52
N LEU A 149 -19.12 15.10 26.62
CA LEU A 149 -18.20 15.96 27.37
C LEU A 149 -17.07 15.16 28.03
N PHE A 150 -17.36 14.03 28.68
CA PHE A 150 -16.36 13.27 29.42
C PHE A 150 -15.31 12.68 28.49
N LEU A 151 -15.74 12.17 27.33
CA LEU A 151 -14.83 11.59 26.37
C LEU A 151 -13.96 12.68 25.74
N ARG A 152 -14.56 13.81 25.34
CA ARG A 152 -13.81 14.93 24.78
C ARG A 152 -12.81 15.53 25.76
N MET A 153 -13.16 15.62 27.04
CA MET A 153 -12.22 15.98 28.09
C MET A 153 -11.09 14.95 28.20
N ALA A 154 -11.35 13.65 28.13
CA ALA A 154 -10.29 12.64 28.18
C ALA A 154 -9.27 12.81 27.05
N PHE A 155 -9.72 13.10 25.83
CA PHE A 155 -8.86 13.35 24.65
C PHE A 155 -8.32 14.77 24.52
N GLY A 156 -8.86 15.72 25.30
CA GLY A 156 -8.45 17.12 25.22
C GLY A 156 -8.89 17.85 23.96
N VAL A 157 -10.13 17.59 23.50
CA VAL A 157 -10.66 18.19 22.27
C VAL A 157 -11.89 19.06 22.51
N GLY A 158 -11.88 20.25 21.90
CA GLY A 158 -12.95 21.25 21.96
C GLY A 158 -14.23 20.83 21.23
N ILE A 159 -15.29 21.66 21.38
CA ILE A 159 -16.64 21.38 20.82
C ILE A 159 -16.61 21.53 19.30
N ASP A 160 -15.77 22.46 18.82
CA ASP A 160 -15.60 22.81 17.42
C ASP A 160 -14.70 21.82 16.67
N THR A 161 -15.05 20.53 16.76
CA THR A 161 -14.50 19.51 15.88
C THR A 161 -15.09 19.71 14.49
N ASN A 162 -14.25 20.10 13.52
CA ASN A 162 -14.70 20.23 12.14
C ASN A 162 -14.72 18.84 11.51
N THR A 163 -15.93 18.35 11.22
CA THR A 163 -16.18 17.09 10.50
C THR A 163 -16.47 17.32 9.02
N ALA A 164 -16.57 18.57 8.57
CA ALA A 164 -16.62 18.83 7.14
C ALA A 164 -15.30 18.33 6.57
N ASN A 165 -15.40 17.31 5.70
CA ASN A 165 -14.32 16.88 4.84
C ASN A 165 -13.64 18.13 4.28
N ALA A 166 -12.52 18.52 4.88
CA ALA A 166 -11.76 19.62 4.35
C ALA A 166 -11.06 19.04 3.14
N LYS A 167 -11.73 19.14 1.98
CA LYS A 167 -11.20 18.71 0.68
C LYS A 167 -9.84 19.34 0.37
N TYR A 168 -9.44 20.34 1.17
CA TYR A 168 -8.23 21.13 1.05
C TYR A 168 -7.08 20.66 1.95
N ARG A 169 -7.24 19.66 2.83
CA ARG A 169 -6.10 19.23 3.66
C ARG A 169 -5.11 18.40 2.87
N GLU A 170 -3.94 18.98 2.61
CA GLU A 170 -2.84 18.35 1.89
C GLU A 170 -2.07 17.34 2.74
N ALA A 171 -1.86 17.64 4.01
CA ALA A 171 -1.02 16.82 4.88
C ALA A 171 -1.34 16.97 6.37
N ILE A 172 -0.87 16.01 7.17
CA ILE A 172 -0.67 16.17 8.61
C ILE A 172 0.81 16.40 8.87
N VAL A 173 1.14 17.57 9.42
CA VAL A 173 2.50 17.98 9.79
C VAL A 173 2.76 17.64 11.26
N LEU A 174 3.66 16.68 11.48
CA LEU A 174 4.09 16.25 12.80
C LEU A 174 4.83 17.38 13.53
N GLN A 175 4.55 17.51 14.83
CA GLN A 175 5.11 18.58 15.65
C GLN A 175 6.38 18.11 16.37
N LYS A 176 7.45 18.90 16.26
CA LYS A 176 8.76 18.61 16.87
C LYS A 176 8.71 18.67 18.40
N GLY A 177 9.43 17.76 19.05
CA GLY A 177 9.57 17.74 20.51
C GLY A 177 8.33 17.22 21.25
N GLN A 178 7.30 16.78 20.53
CA GLN A 178 6.10 16.19 21.11
C GLN A 178 6.28 14.68 21.20
N SER A 179 6.19 14.06 22.39
CA SER A 179 6.13 12.59 22.50
C SER A 179 4.76 12.12 22.00
N PRO A 180 4.66 11.08 21.15
CA PRO A 180 5.65 10.07 20.76
C PRO A 180 6.48 10.40 19.49
N ASN A 181 6.48 11.62 18.99
CA ASN A 181 7.20 12.01 17.77
C ASN A 181 8.72 12.25 17.97
N SER A 182 9.29 12.02 19.16
CA SER A 182 10.73 12.26 19.41
C SER A 182 11.68 11.40 18.56
N GLN A 183 11.16 10.36 17.90
CA GLN A 183 11.89 9.38 17.09
C GLN A 183 11.91 9.68 15.57
N PHE A 184 11.30 10.79 15.13
CA PHE A 184 11.24 11.17 13.72
C PHE A 184 12.40 12.06 13.31
N ASP A 185 12.87 11.91 12.08
CA ASP A 185 13.85 12.82 11.50
C ASP A 185 13.16 14.10 11.03
N PHE A 186 13.24 15.15 11.85
CA PHE A 186 12.67 16.46 11.52
C PHE A 186 13.44 17.26 10.46
N THR A 187 14.48 16.68 9.88
CA THR A 187 15.19 17.26 8.73
C THR A 187 14.66 16.74 7.40
N ASP A 188 13.92 15.62 7.41
CA ASP A 188 13.26 15.06 6.22
C ASP A 188 11.74 15.32 6.28
N VAL A 189 11.24 16.03 5.29
CA VAL A 189 9.80 16.32 5.14
C VAL A 189 8.96 15.04 5.06
N ARG A 190 9.51 13.95 4.53
CA ARG A 190 8.79 12.67 4.39
C ARG A 190 8.54 11.99 5.74
N ASP A 191 9.45 12.20 6.69
CA ASP A 191 9.32 11.69 8.06
C ASP A 191 8.41 12.57 8.94
N THR A 192 8.12 13.79 8.50
CA THR A 192 7.37 14.78 9.30
C THR A 192 6.03 15.18 8.71
N GLU A 193 5.76 14.84 7.45
CA GLU A 193 4.51 15.13 6.81
C GLU A 193 3.85 13.86 6.30
N ILE A 194 2.61 13.65 6.68
CA ILE A 194 1.80 12.54 6.19
C ILE A 194 0.85 13.08 5.13
N PRO A 195 1.07 12.76 3.84
CA PRO A 195 0.26 13.32 2.76
C PRO A 195 -1.16 12.76 2.78
N LEU A 196 -2.13 13.60 2.46
CA LEU A 196 -3.56 13.30 2.41
C LEU A 196 -4.19 13.70 1.06
N TYR A 197 -3.52 14.55 0.29
CA TYR A 197 -3.97 15.03 -1.02
C TYR A 197 -2.80 15.55 -1.86
N ARG A 198 -2.96 15.48 -3.19
CA ARG A 198 -2.21 16.26 -4.18
C ARG A 198 -3.12 16.62 -5.36
N GLU A 199 -2.75 17.67 -6.09
CA GLU A 199 -3.48 18.27 -7.22
C GLU A 199 -3.98 17.30 -8.31
N VAL A 200 -3.45 16.08 -8.38
CA VAL A 200 -3.88 15.06 -9.34
C VAL A 200 -5.19 14.35 -8.98
N ALA A 201 -5.73 14.56 -7.77
CA ALA A 201 -7.03 14.06 -7.36
C ALA A 201 -8.07 15.21 -7.30
N ASP A 202 -9.34 14.90 -7.55
CA ASP A 202 -10.42 15.89 -7.38
C ASP A 202 -10.80 16.12 -5.90
N GLU A 203 -10.36 15.22 -5.00
CA GLU A 203 -10.68 15.27 -3.56
C GLU A 203 -9.57 14.66 -2.68
N GLY A 204 -9.23 15.35 -1.59
CA GLY A 204 -8.37 14.84 -0.54
C GLY A 204 -8.97 13.72 0.31
N PHE A 205 -8.12 13.08 1.13
CA PHE A 205 -8.56 12.02 2.03
C PHE A 205 -9.49 12.56 3.14
N PRO A 206 -10.65 11.93 3.41
CA PRO A 206 -11.57 12.37 4.46
C PRO A 206 -10.90 12.51 5.83
N SER A 207 -11.15 13.64 6.50
CA SER A 207 -10.45 14.00 7.73
C SER A 207 -11.32 14.80 8.71
N ILE A 208 -10.96 14.74 9.99
CA ILE A 208 -11.62 15.38 11.13
C ILE A 208 -10.60 16.28 11.81
N GLY A 209 -10.91 17.57 11.87
CA GLY A 209 -10.06 18.57 12.51
C GLY A 209 -10.44 18.79 13.97
N TYR A 210 -9.50 18.57 14.87
CA TYR A 210 -9.68 18.84 16.30
C TYR A 210 -9.24 20.26 16.66
N THR A 211 -10.03 20.92 17.50
CA THR A 211 -9.57 22.07 18.32
C THR A 211 -9.05 21.50 19.64
N LEU A 212 -7.93 21.99 20.15
CA LEU A 212 -7.34 21.49 21.40
C LEU A 212 -7.88 22.24 22.62
N ASP A 213 -8.13 21.49 23.69
CA ASP A 213 -8.34 22.05 25.02
C ASP A 213 -6.99 22.27 25.74
N TRP A 214 -7.00 23.09 26.78
CA TRP A 214 -5.81 23.39 27.58
C TRP A 214 -5.12 22.13 28.13
N GLY A 215 -3.78 22.10 28.02
CA GLY A 215 -2.95 20.98 28.46
C GLY A 215 -2.88 19.80 27.46
N THR A 216 -3.40 19.98 26.24
CA THR A 216 -3.35 18.98 25.18
C THR A 216 -2.28 19.36 24.16
N ASN A 217 -1.46 18.38 23.77
CA ASN A 217 -0.43 18.57 22.76
C ASN A 217 -0.98 18.22 21.37
N SER A 218 -0.54 18.97 20.36
CA SER A 218 -0.68 18.59 18.96
C SER A 218 0.46 17.66 18.59
N LEU A 219 0.20 16.39 18.27
CA LEU A 219 1.20 15.54 17.63
C LEU A 219 1.27 15.81 16.12
N GLY A 220 0.15 16.20 15.50
CA GLY A 220 0.08 16.49 14.08
C GLY A 220 -1.00 17.54 13.80
N ALA A 221 -0.61 18.59 13.08
CA ALA A 221 -1.50 19.67 12.64
C ALA A 221 -1.83 19.51 11.16
N TYR A 222 -3.02 19.89 10.74
CA TYR A 222 -3.36 19.86 9.32
C TYR A 222 -2.79 21.07 8.60
N ARG A 223 -2.44 20.84 7.34
CA ARG A 223 -2.02 21.86 6.37
C ARG A 223 -3.01 21.89 5.21
N ASP A 224 -3.50 23.08 4.85
CA ASP A 224 -4.48 23.29 3.78
C ASP A 224 -3.85 23.65 2.42
N ASP A 225 -2.66 24.26 2.42
CA ASP A 225 -1.85 24.54 1.24
C ASP A 225 -0.37 24.43 1.61
N GLU A 226 0.55 24.36 0.64
CA GLU A 226 1.99 24.11 0.87
C GLU A 226 2.65 24.95 2.00
N LYS A 227 2.02 26.04 2.47
CA LYS A 227 2.61 27.02 3.38
C LYS A 227 1.85 27.22 4.70
N ASN A 228 0.55 26.92 4.79
CA ASN A 228 -0.26 27.32 5.95
C ASN A 228 -0.98 26.17 6.66
N LEU A 229 -0.85 26.13 7.99
CA LEU A 229 -1.68 25.27 8.84
C LEU A 229 -3.12 25.81 8.88
N ASP A 230 -4.11 24.90 8.85
CA ASP A 230 -5.54 25.25 8.87
C ASP A 230 -6.07 25.64 10.28
N GLY A 231 -5.18 25.62 11.28
CA GLY A 231 -5.51 25.85 12.68
C GLY A 231 -6.20 24.67 13.38
N LYS A 232 -6.28 23.50 12.74
CA LYS A 232 -6.84 22.26 13.28
C LYS A 232 -5.79 21.16 13.38
N HIS A 233 -6.09 20.19 14.23
CA HIS A 233 -5.17 19.12 14.57
C HIS A 233 -5.71 17.78 14.09
N GLY A 234 -4.86 17.01 13.42
CA GLY A 234 -5.15 15.66 12.95
C GLY A 234 -4.71 14.57 13.92
N ILE A 235 -3.76 14.88 14.81
CA ILE A 235 -3.33 13.95 15.85
C ILE A 235 -3.15 14.70 17.17
N THR A 236 -3.89 14.30 18.20
CA THR A 236 -3.83 14.91 19.55
C THR A 236 -3.11 14.00 20.53
N TYR A 237 -2.60 14.58 21.61
CA TYR A 237 -2.05 13.82 22.73
C TYR A 237 -2.35 14.50 24.05
N ARG A 238 -3.10 13.80 24.91
CA ARG A 238 -3.33 14.20 26.29
C ARG A 238 -2.79 13.12 27.21
N SER A 239 -2.13 13.53 28.28
CA SER A 239 -1.72 12.65 29.37
C SER A 239 -2.24 13.18 30.70
N ASN A 240 -2.36 12.30 31.68
CA ASN A 240 -2.77 12.65 33.03
C ASN A 240 -1.71 12.26 34.07
N VAL A 241 -1.90 12.74 35.30
CA VAL A 241 -0.98 12.52 36.42
C VAL A 241 -0.86 11.07 36.87
N PHE A 242 -1.82 10.21 36.49
CA PHE A 242 -1.80 8.78 36.79
C PHE A 242 -1.13 7.96 35.67
N GLY A 243 -0.53 8.61 34.67
CA GLY A 243 0.16 7.98 33.55
C GLY A 243 -0.74 7.63 32.37
N GLY A 244 -2.05 7.87 32.48
CA GLY A 244 -3.02 7.57 31.43
C GLY A 244 -2.90 8.53 30.25
N ARG A 245 -3.16 8.00 29.05
CA ARG A 245 -2.93 8.70 27.77
C ARG A 245 -4.12 8.56 26.85
N ALA A 246 -4.47 9.65 26.17
CA ALA A 246 -5.53 9.69 25.19
C ALA A 246 -5.03 10.36 23.91
N VAL A 247 -5.22 9.69 22.77
CA VAL A 247 -4.74 10.13 21.45
C VAL A 247 -5.87 10.02 20.44
N ALA A 248 -6.29 11.14 19.86
CA ALA A 248 -7.26 11.13 18.76
C ALA A 248 -6.54 11.28 17.42
N ILE A 249 -6.85 10.40 16.46
CA ILE A 249 -6.39 10.45 15.07
C ILE A 249 -7.60 10.77 14.18
N GLY A 250 -7.51 11.89 13.47
CA GLY A 250 -8.60 12.51 12.73
C GLY A 250 -8.88 11.93 11.35
N ILE A 251 -8.19 10.87 10.94
CA ILE A 251 -8.46 10.18 9.67
C ILE A 251 -8.93 8.76 9.93
N ASP A 252 -9.64 8.17 8.96
CA ASP A 252 -9.80 6.72 8.93
C ASP A 252 -8.49 6.06 8.46
N LEU A 253 -7.60 5.78 9.42
CA LEU A 253 -6.31 5.16 9.14
C LEU A 253 -6.45 3.77 8.47
N GLY A 254 -7.51 3.03 8.80
CA GLY A 254 -7.75 1.72 8.22
C GLY A 254 -8.13 1.80 6.75
N ALA A 255 -9.01 2.75 6.40
CA ALA A 255 -9.33 3.04 5.01
C ALA A 255 -8.12 3.61 4.25
N TYR A 256 -7.32 4.48 4.89
CA TYR A 256 -6.12 5.05 4.28
C TYR A 256 -5.11 3.97 3.89
N ILE A 257 -4.82 3.03 4.80
CA ILE A 257 -3.96 1.87 4.53
C ILE A 257 -4.57 0.97 3.44
N GLY A 258 -5.87 0.73 3.51
CA GLY A 258 -6.59 -0.11 2.55
C GLY A 258 -6.55 0.44 1.12
N GLU A 259 -6.78 1.75 0.96
CA GLU A 259 -6.70 2.43 -0.33
C GLU A 259 -5.27 2.44 -0.87
N ALA A 260 -4.28 2.74 -0.03
CA ALA A 260 -2.86 2.71 -0.42
C ALA A 260 -2.43 1.33 -0.92
N ASN A 261 -2.75 0.27 -0.16
CA ASN A 261 -2.42 -1.11 -0.55
C ASN A 261 -3.25 -1.60 -1.76
N GLY A 262 -4.41 -0.99 -2.01
CA GLY A 262 -5.26 -1.29 -3.16
C GLY A 262 -4.91 -0.49 -4.42
N GLY A 263 -3.82 0.28 -4.43
CA GLY A 263 -3.41 1.10 -5.57
C GLY A 263 -4.30 2.33 -5.83
N LYS A 264 -5.22 2.65 -4.91
CA LYS A 264 -6.07 3.86 -4.98
C LYS A 264 -5.35 5.01 -4.30
N THR A 265 -4.24 5.43 -4.89
CA THR A 265 -3.30 6.33 -4.22
C THR A 265 -3.80 7.77 -4.09
N ARG A 266 -4.85 8.19 -4.82
CA ARG A 266 -5.36 9.58 -4.84
C ARG A 266 -4.26 10.63 -5.05
N GLY A 267 -3.16 10.25 -5.72
CA GLY A 267 -1.98 11.12 -5.85
C GLY A 267 -1.21 11.42 -4.57
N ILE A 268 -1.55 10.79 -3.45
CA ILE A 268 -0.96 11.01 -2.13
C ILE A 268 0.56 10.80 -2.12
N PRO A 269 1.14 9.77 -2.78
CA PRO A 269 2.59 9.59 -2.81
C PRO A 269 3.30 10.78 -3.45
N ARG A 270 4.45 11.18 -2.87
CA ARG A 270 5.21 12.34 -3.39
C ARG A 270 5.97 12.07 -4.67
N SER A 271 6.23 10.81 -4.97
CA SER A 271 6.90 10.35 -6.18
C SER A 271 6.07 9.27 -6.84
N TYR A 272 6.17 9.19 -8.17
CA TYR A 272 5.57 8.13 -8.95
C TYR A 272 6.19 6.76 -8.63
N VAL A 273 7.53 6.65 -8.57
CA VAL A 273 8.26 5.41 -8.27
C VAL A 273 9.60 5.67 -7.57
N ALA A 274 10.16 4.61 -6.97
CA ALA A 274 11.56 4.47 -6.54
C ALA A 274 12.12 5.56 -5.60
N GLN A 275 11.28 6.17 -4.78
CA GLN A 275 11.72 7.10 -3.72
C GLN A 275 11.24 6.63 -2.35
N TYR A 276 11.99 6.99 -1.32
CA TYR A 276 11.54 6.82 0.06
C TYR A 276 10.24 7.60 0.27
N GLU A 277 9.21 6.93 0.76
CA GLU A 277 7.91 7.48 1.12
C GLU A 277 7.32 6.63 2.26
N PRO A 278 7.44 7.07 3.53
CA PRO A 278 6.95 6.30 4.66
C PRO A 278 5.41 6.32 4.75
N GLY A 279 4.72 7.31 4.16
CA GLY A 279 3.25 7.33 4.07
C GLY A 279 2.54 7.00 5.40
N TYR A 280 1.82 5.86 5.43
CA TYR A 280 1.12 5.39 6.64
C TYR A 280 2.03 4.84 7.75
N ASP A 281 3.29 4.51 7.47
CA ASP A 281 4.23 4.01 8.47
C ASP A 281 4.48 5.03 9.58
N ASN A 282 4.34 6.33 9.27
CA ASN A 282 4.40 7.39 10.28
C ASN A 282 3.32 7.20 11.37
N PHE A 283 2.09 6.81 11.01
CA PHE A 283 1.07 6.46 11.99
C PHE A 283 1.42 5.19 12.77
N LEU A 284 1.94 4.16 12.08
CA LEU A 284 2.30 2.90 12.74
C LEU A 284 3.46 3.08 13.72
N ARG A 285 4.43 3.96 13.42
CA ARG A 285 5.52 4.38 14.33
C ARG A 285 4.99 5.10 15.56
N ILE A 286 4.01 6.00 15.40
CA ILE A 286 3.31 6.67 16.51
C ILE A 286 2.60 5.65 17.40
N ILE A 287 1.78 4.77 16.81
CA ILE A 287 1.02 3.75 17.55
C ILE A 287 1.98 2.77 18.25
N LYS A 288 3.04 2.34 17.58
CA LYS A 288 4.06 1.47 18.16
C LYS A 288 4.70 2.10 19.39
N ASN A 289 5.09 3.38 19.32
CA ASN A 289 5.69 4.06 20.45
C ASN A 289 4.70 4.22 21.62
N LEU A 290 3.44 4.57 21.34
CA LEU A 290 2.37 4.61 22.36
C LEU A 290 2.20 3.26 23.05
N TYR A 291 2.19 2.16 22.27
CA TYR A 291 2.08 0.80 22.78
C TYR A 291 3.32 0.41 23.62
N THR A 292 4.54 0.58 23.09
CA THR A 292 5.76 0.15 23.79
C THR A 292 6.03 0.91 25.08
N THR A 293 5.47 2.12 25.22
CA THR A 293 5.65 2.97 26.40
C THR A 293 4.42 3.05 27.29
N SER A 294 3.36 2.27 27.03
CA SER A 294 2.09 2.34 27.76
C SER A 294 2.21 1.89 29.22
N THR A 295 3.19 1.05 29.53
CA THR A 295 3.51 0.61 30.90
C THR A 295 4.93 1.04 31.29
N SER A 296 5.19 1.15 32.59
CA SER A 296 6.51 1.50 33.11
C SER A 296 7.58 0.44 32.84
N ALA A 297 7.18 -0.82 32.71
CA ALA A 297 8.08 -1.93 32.35
C ALA A 297 8.44 -1.93 30.85
N GLY A 298 7.66 -1.22 30.03
CA GLY A 298 7.74 -1.27 28.58
C GLY A 298 7.14 -2.54 28.00
N LEU A 299 6.42 -2.41 26.89
CA LEU A 299 5.91 -3.57 26.15
C LEU A 299 6.85 -3.90 24.98
N VAL A 300 7.02 -5.20 24.71
CA VAL A 300 7.84 -5.67 23.60
C VAL A 300 7.01 -5.83 22.33
N THR A 301 7.67 -5.63 21.18
CA THR A 301 7.11 -5.94 19.86
C THR A 301 7.90 -7.07 19.24
N SER A 302 7.26 -7.79 18.32
CA SER A 302 7.99 -8.70 17.44
C SER A 302 8.90 -7.89 16.54
N TRP A 303 10.10 -8.40 16.31
CA TRP A 303 10.99 -7.79 15.34
C TRP A 303 10.38 -7.95 13.94
N PRO A 304 10.10 -6.85 13.20
CA PRO A 304 9.35 -6.93 11.95
C PRO A 304 10.20 -7.47 10.79
N VAL A 305 11.53 -7.55 10.97
CA VAL A 305 12.42 -8.08 9.94
C VAL A 305 12.37 -9.61 9.95
N PRO A 306 12.07 -10.26 8.82
CA PRO A 306 12.05 -11.71 8.71
C PRO A 306 13.37 -12.38 9.12
N GLY A 307 13.27 -13.63 9.58
CA GLY A 307 14.45 -14.50 9.78
C GLY A 307 15.40 -14.09 10.90
N ASN A 308 14.94 -13.29 11.88
CA ASN A 308 15.73 -12.80 13.00
C ASN A 308 17.02 -12.07 12.56
N LYS A 309 16.92 -11.28 11.49
CA LYS A 309 18.03 -10.48 10.94
C LYS A 309 17.91 -9.02 11.36
N GLY A 310 19.03 -8.30 11.50
CA GLY A 310 19.01 -6.87 11.78
C GLY A 310 18.43 -6.02 10.63
N VAL A 311 18.58 -6.52 9.40
CA VAL A 311 18.01 -5.96 8.17
C VAL A 311 17.81 -7.10 7.16
N HIS A 312 16.78 -7.01 6.33
CA HIS A 312 16.56 -7.91 5.21
C HIS A 312 16.49 -7.09 3.93
N PHE A 313 17.38 -7.37 2.99
CA PHE A 313 17.31 -6.84 1.64
C PHE A 313 16.69 -7.91 0.74
N SER A 314 15.58 -7.57 0.10
CA SER A 314 15.05 -8.35 -1.01
C SER A 314 15.35 -7.59 -2.30
N TRP A 315 15.90 -8.28 -3.28
CA TRP A 315 16.10 -7.74 -4.62
C TRP A 315 15.06 -8.37 -5.53
N THR A 316 14.13 -7.55 -6.01
CA THR A 316 13.11 -7.97 -6.97
C THR A 316 13.28 -7.14 -8.24
N TYR A 317 13.21 -7.81 -9.39
CA TYR A 317 13.35 -7.17 -10.70
C TYR A 317 12.07 -7.41 -11.48
N ASP A 318 11.35 -6.32 -11.78
CA ASP A 318 10.17 -6.37 -12.65
C ASP A 318 10.62 -6.27 -14.11
N ILE A 319 10.14 -7.19 -14.94
CA ILE A 319 10.30 -7.10 -16.38
C ILE A 319 9.06 -6.38 -16.94
N ASP A 320 9.15 -5.05 -17.06
CA ASP A 320 8.05 -4.16 -17.45
C ASP A 320 8.24 -3.50 -18.83
N ALA A 321 9.40 -3.68 -19.47
CA ALA A 321 9.73 -3.13 -20.78
C ALA A 321 10.29 -4.20 -21.72
N GLN A 322 10.14 -3.98 -23.03
CA GLN A 322 10.59 -4.90 -24.07
C GLN A 322 12.09 -5.21 -23.98
N ASP A 323 12.92 -4.20 -23.69
CA ASP A 323 14.37 -4.37 -23.62
C ASP A 323 14.82 -5.09 -22.34
N SER A 324 13.97 -5.10 -21.30
CA SER A 324 14.27 -5.71 -20.00
C SER A 324 14.38 -7.25 -20.08
N TYR A 325 13.74 -7.88 -21.07
CA TYR A 325 13.79 -9.34 -21.26
C TYR A 325 15.22 -9.84 -21.54
N GLU A 326 16.00 -9.12 -22.34
CA GLU A 326 17.39 -9.48 -22.65
C GLU A 326 18.33 -9.16 -21.49
N LEU A 327 18.08 -8.06 -20.79
CA LEU A 327 18.86 -7.64 -19.63
C LEU A 327 18.66 -8.56 -18.42
N ALA A 328 17.50 -9.22 -18.29
CA ALA A 328 17.19 -10.13 -17.18
C ALA A 328 18.26 -11.22 -16.99
N TYR A 329 18.75 -11.80 -18.09
CA TYR A 329 19.81 -12.81 -18.04
C TYR A 329 21.14 -12.23 -17.56
N GLU A 330 21.55 -11.07 -18.09
CA GLU A 330 22.82 -10.45 -17.70
C GLU A 330 22.80 -9.98 -16.24
N VAL A 331 21.67 -9.46 -15.76
CA VAL A 331 21.47 -9.13 -14.34
C VAL A 331 21.56 -10.39 -13.48
N ALA A 332 20.82 -11.45 -13.81
CA ALA A 332 20.84 -12.70 -13.07
C ALA A 332 22.26 -13.29 -12.96
N LYS A 333 23.02 -13.23 -14.06
CA LYS A 333 24.40 -13.70 -14.15
C LYS A 333 25.38 -12.84 -13.34
N ASP A 334 25.25 -11.51 -13.37
CA ASP A 334 26.07 -10.62 -12.53
C ASP A 334 25.80 -10.90 -11.04
N LEU A 335 24.53 -11.04 -10.64
CA LEU A 335 24.18 -11.39 -9.26
C LEU A 335 24.73 -12.77 -8.85
N GLN A 336 24.62 -13.77 -9.73
CA GLN A 336 25.19 -15.10 -9.50
C GLN A 336 26.70 -15.00 -9.23
N SER A 337 27.42 -14.21 -10.03
CA SER A 337 28.87 -14.01 -9.88
C SER A 337 29.27 -13.38 -8.54
N ARG A 338 28.33 -12.68 -7.88
CA ARG A 338 28.50 -12.06 -6.57
C ARG A 338 27.93 -12.90 -5.42
N GLY A 339 27.40 -14.09 -5.73
CA GLY A 339 26.72 -14.95 -4.74
C GLY A 339 25.42 -14.35 -4.22
N ILE A 340 24.76 -13.49 -5.00
CA ILE A 340 23.49 -12.85 -4.65
C ILE A 340 22.36 -13.58 -5.39
N GLY A 341 21.31 -13.90 -4.64
CA GLY A 341 20.04 -14.33 -5.21
C GLY A 341 19.00 -13.21 -5.15
N GLY A 342 17.93 -13.37 -5.89
CA GLY A 342 16.81 -12.45 -5.90
C GLY A 342 15.61 -13.06 -6.63
N THR A 343 14.59 -12.24 -6.85
CA THR A 343 13.39 -12.65 -7.56
C THR A 343 13.30 -11.84 -8.85
N ILE A 344 13.19 -12.51 -10.00
CA ILE A 344 12.80 -11.84 -11.25
C ILE A 344 11.31 -12.08 -11.41
N ASN A 345 10.53 -11.01 -11.31
CA ASN A 345 9.11 -11.05 -11.60
C ASN A 345 8.95 -10.97 -13.12
N TRP A 346 8.89 -12.15 -13.75
CA TRP A 346 8.70 -12.26 -15.18
C TRP A 346 7.23 -12.04 -15.52
N GLN A 347 6.96 -11.20 -16.50
CA GLN A 347 5.60 -10.80 -16.79
C GLN A 347 4.83 -11.92 -17.49
N ALA A 348 3.70 -12.38 -16.96
CA ALA A 348 2.78 -13.23 -17.71
C ALA A 348 1.86 -12.31 -18.54
N LYS A 349 2.20 -12.05 -19.81
CA LYS A 349 1.32 -11.31 -20.70
C LYS A 349 0.16 -12.20 -21.12
N LEU A 350 -1.05 -11.79 -20.77
CA LEU A 350 -2.26 -12.43 -21.23
C LEU A 350 -2.76 -11.73 -22.49
N VAL A 351 -2.83 -10.39 -22.50
CA VAL A 351 -3.38 -9.57 -23.60
C VAL A 351 -2.36 -9.35 -24.73
N LYS A 352 -2.72 -9.64 -25.98
CA LYS A 352 -1.90 -9.47 -27.20
C LYS A 352 -2.48 -8.35 -28.09
N ASP A 353 -2.25 -7.10 -27.70
CA ASP A 353 -2.65 -5.92 -28.48
C ASP A 353 -1.44 -5.12 -29.00
N ALA A 354 -1.68 -3.98 -29.64
CA ALA A 354 -0.61 -3.13 -30.16
C ALA A 354 0.36 -2.60 -29.09
N TYR A 355 -0.01 -2.60 -27.80
CA TYR A 355 0.83 -2.13 -26.70
C TYR A 355 1.70 -3.25 -26.12
N ASP A 356 1.21 -4.49 -26.13
CA ASP A 356 1.89 -5.63 -25.51
C ASP A 356 2.46 -6.67 -26.51
N VAL A 357 2.15 -6.56 -27.82
CA VAL A 357 2.60 -7.52 -28.85
C VAL A 357 4.11 -7.74 -28.88
N ALA A 358 4.90 -6.68 -28.63
CA ALA A 358 6.35 -6.75 -28.64
C ALA A 358 6.94 -7.58 -27.47
N SER A 359 6.16 -7.77 -26.40
CA SER A 359 6.57 -8.63 -25.28
C SER A 359 6.55 -10.12 -25.62
N PHE A 360 5.81 -10.52 -26.66
CA PHE A 360 5.63 -11.93 -27.01
C PHE A 360 6.74 -12.51 -27.92
N SER A 361 7.53 -11.68 -28.60
CA SER A 361 8.60 -12.14 -29.49
C SER A 361 9.91 -12.48 -28.77
N HIS A 362 10.22 -11.84 -27.64
CA HIS A 362 11.47 -12.03 -26.87
C HIS A 362 11.30 -12.96 -25.64
N TYR A 363 10.08 -13.44 -25.43
CA TYR A 363 9.59 -13.95 -24.15
C TYR A 363 10.30 -15.20 -23.62
N TYR A 364 10.38 -16.26 -24.44
CA TYR A 364 10.69 -17.61 -23.93
C TYR A 364 12.18 -17.92 -23.82
N ARG A 365 13.03 -17.29 -24.63
CA ARG A 365 14.46 -17.64 -24.71
C ARG A 365 15.21 -17.32 -23.41
N ASN A 366 14.82 -16.26 -22.72
CA ASN A 366 15.58 -15.74 -21.59
C ASN A 366 15.12 -16.33 -20.25
N ILE A 367 13.88 -16.82 -20.13
CA ILE A 367 13.37 -17.49 -18.92
C ILE A 367 14.19 -18.74 -18.60
N SER A 368 14.31 -19.68 -19.54
CA SER A 368 15.06 -20.92 -19.31
C SER A 368 16.54 -20.67 -19.06
N ALA A 369 17.12 -19.63 -19.68
CA ALA A 369 18.51 -19.25 -19.45
C ALA A 369 18.72 -18.72 -18.02
N VAL A 370 17.78 -17.93 -17.51
CA VAL A 370 17.80 -17.42 -16.13
C VAL A 370 17.55 -18.53 -15.13
N GLU A 371 16.57 -19.41 -15.38
CA GLU A 371 16.29 -20.59 -14.54
C GLU A 371 17.53 -21.48 -14.40
N ALA A 372 18.26 -21.71 -15.50
CA ALA A 372 19.47 -22.52 -15.51
C ALA A 372 20.61 -21.95 -14.64
N LEU A 373 20.60 -20.65 -14.29
CA LEU A 373 21.58 -20.07 -13.37
C LEU A 373 21.30 -20.47 -11.91
N GLY A 374 20.06 -20.84 -11.57
CA GLY A 374 19.69 -21.40 -10.27
C GLY A 374 19.82 -20.48 -9.05
N ASN A 375 20.15 -19.20 -9.23
CA ASN A 375 20.26 -18.20 -8.16
C ASN A 375 19.05 -17.27 -8.06
N MET A 376 18.14 -17.30 -9.03
CA MET A 376 16.97 -16.43 -9.09
C MET A 376 15.68 -17.24 -8.87
N GLU A 377 14.78 -16.71 -8.06
CA GLU A 377 13.37 -17.10 -8.07
C GLU A 377 12.68 -16.47 -9.28
N LEU A 378 11.92 -17.25 -10.02
CA LEU A 378 11.04 -16.75 -11.08
C LEU A 378 9.63 -16.57 -10.51
N ALA A 379 9.19 -15.33 -10.43
CA ALA A 379 7.84 -14.96 -10.00
C ALA A 379 7.08 -14.28 -11.15
N SER A 380 5.83 -13.89 -10.91
CA SER A 380 4.94 -13.31 -11.92
C SER A 380 4.75 -11.81 -11.73
N HIS A 381 4.91 -11.03 -12.81
CA HIS A 381 4.61 -9.60 -12.88
C HIS A 381 3.51 -9.31 -13.91
N SER A 382 2.21 -9.40 -13.56
CA SER A 382 1.15 -9.21 -14.55
C SER A 382 0.71 -7.75 -14.69
N ILE A 383 1.48 -6.94 -15.43
CA ILE A 383 1.00 -5.63 -15.93
C ILE A 383 0.55 -5.78 -17.39
N SER A 384 -0.61 -5.23 -17.74
CA SER A 384 -1.01 -5.01 -19.14
C SER A 384 -0.90 -3.53 -19.42
N HIS A 385 -0.20 -3.15 -20.49
CA HIS A 385 -0.11 -1.75 -20.91
C HIS A 385 -1.33 -1.33 -21.74
N SER A 386 -2.20 -2.28 -22.06
CA SER A 386 -3.45 -2.01 -22.75
C SER A 386 -4.32 -1.05 -21.94
N PRO A 387 -4.71 0.12 -22.48
CA PRO A 387 -5.71 0.99 -21.86
C PRO A 387 -7.08 0.29 -21.78
N ASN A 388 -7.28 -0.76 -22.59
CA ASN A 388 -8.51 -1.55 -22.62
C ASN A 388 -8.63 -2.51 -21.43
N LEU A 389 -7.56 -2.70 -20.63
CA LEU A 389 -7.58 -3.62 -19.48
C LEU A 389 -8.74 -3.32 -18.53
N LEU A 390 -9.02 -2.03 -18.32
CA LEU A 390 -10.07 -1.53 -17.43
C LEU A 390 -11.49 -1.91 -17.87
N ALA A 391 -11.68 -2.27 -19.15
CA ALA A 391 -12.98 -2.63 -19.71
C ALA A 391 -13.27 -4.14 -19.60
N PHE A 392 -12.28 -4.98 -19.27
CA PHE A 392 -12.52 -6.42 -19.17
C PHE A 392 -13.32 -6.78 -17.92
N PRO A 393 -14.27 -7.72 -18.02
CA PRO A 393 -14.89 -8.30 -16.85
C PRO A 393 -13.85 -9.06 -16.02
N VAL A 394 -14.10 -9.18 -14.72
CA VAL A 394 -13.32 -10.07 -13.85
C VAL A 394 -13.44 -11.50 -14.39
N GLY A 395 -12.30 -12.20 -14.47
CA GLY A 395 -12.24 -13.59 -14.91
C GLY A 395 -13.07 -14.54 -14.03
N THR A 396 -13.62 -15.56 -14.66
CA THR A 396 -14.34 -16.71 -14.10
C THR A 396 -13.42 -17.81 -13.58
N GLY A 397 -12.12 -17.72 -13.85
CA GLY A 397 -11.10 -18.73 -13.56
C GLY A 397 -11.06 -19.85 -14.58
N LYS A 398 -11.93 -19.84 -15.60
CA LYS A 398 -11.99 -20.87 -16.65
C LYS A 398 -11.38 -20.41 -17.97
N GLU A 399 -10.73 -19.26 -17.94
CA GLU A 399 -10.03 -18.67 -19.07
C GLU A 399 -8.88 -19.59 -19.49
N ILE A 400 -8.80 -19.89 -20.79
CA ILE A 400 -7.72 -20.71 -21.37
C ILE A 400 -7.14 -19.96 -22.55
N TRP A 401 -5.81 -19.86 -22.62
CA TRP A 401 -5.13 -19.49 -23.86
C TRP A 401 -5.11 -20.70 -24.79
N ASP A 402 -5.70 -20.65 -25.97
CA ASP A 402 -5.67 -21.77 -26.91
C ASP A 402 -5.18 -21.38 -28.31
N GLY A 403 -4.64 -20.16 -28.44
CA GLY A 403 -4.15 -19.59 -29.70
C GLY A 403 -5.25 -19.22 -30.69
N SER A 404 -6.54 -19.35 -30.34
CA SER A 404 -7.64 -19.06 -31.25
C SER A 404 -7.91 -17.55 -31.41
N THR A 405 -8.39 -17.16 -32.59
CA THR A 405 -8.82 -15.79 -32.89
C THR A 405 -10.14 -15.47 -32.21
N TYR A 406 -10.35 -14.19 -31.86
CA TYR A 406 -11.55 -13.70 -31.15
C TYR A 406 -12.89 -14.32 -31.59
N ASP A 407 -13.67 -14.76 -30.59
CA ASP A 407 -15.09 -15.08 -30.67
C ASP A 407 -15.80 -14.53 -29.41
N GLU A 408 -17.01 -14.00 -29.57
CA GLU A 408 -17.84 -13.37 -28.52
C GLU A 408 -18.22 -14.34 -27.38
N THR A 409 -18.04 -15.64 -27.60
CA THR A 409 -18.49 -16.70 -26.67
C THR A 409 -17.45 -17.17 -25.67
N ASN A 410 -16.16 -16.84 -25.86
CA ASN A 410 -15.08 -17.23 -24.94
C ASN A 410 -14.35 -16.01 -24.38
N TYR A 411 -13.79 -16.14 -23.17
CA TYR A 411 -12.87 -15.14 -22.67
C TYR A 411 -11.61 -15.17 -23.51
N PHE A 412 -11.35 -14.06 -24.21
CA PHE A 412 -10.14 -13.87 -24.99
C PHE A 412 -9.33 -12.73 -24.38
N PRO A 413 -8.08 -12.97 -23.96
CA PRO A 413 -7.13 -11.89 -24.03
C PRO A 413 -7.05 -11.41 -25.48
N PHE A 414 -7.24 -10.12 -25.69
CA PHE A 414 -7.29 -9.44 -26.98
C PHE A 414 -6.19 -9.97 -27.95
N VAL A 415 -6.57 -10.36 -29.17
CA VAL A 415 -5.66 -10.42 -30.33
C VAL A 415 -6.18 -9.40 -31.33
N GLY A 416 -5.78 -8.14 -31.14
CA GLY A 416 -6.04 -7.09 -32.12
C GLY A 416 -4.73 -6.77 -32.81
N GLN A 417 -4.39 -7.52 -33.86
CA GLN A 417 -3.33 -7.08 -34.76
C GLN A 417 -3.86 -5.91 -35.58
N CYS A 418 -3.27 -4.73 -35.38
CA CYS A 418 -3.38 -3.64 -36.34
C CYS A 418 -2.58 -4.01 -37.59
N THR A 419 -3.15 -4.79 -38.50
CA THR A 419 -2.53 -5.03 -39.81
C THR A 419 -2.77 -3.83 -40.70
N ASN A 420 -1.71 -3.19 -41.19
CA ASN A 420 -1.72 -2.05 -42.13
C ASN A 420 -2.22 -2.42 -43.55
N GLU A 421 -3.11 -3.39 -43.66
CA GLU A 421 -3.53 -3.97 -44.94
C GLU A 421 -5.05 -3.81 -45.10
N THR A 422 -5.45 -2.59 -45.47
CA THR A 422 -6.61 -2.25 -46.32
C THR A 422 -8.02 -2.81 -45.97
N GLY A 423 -8.31 -3.23 -44.73
CA GLY A 423 -9.62 -3.75 -44.31
C GLY A 423 -10.34 -2.96 -43.19
N VAL A 424 -11.65 -3.19 -43.04
CA VAL A 424 -12.45 -2.70 -41.89
C VAL A 424 -11.89 -3.31 -40.60
N TRP A 425 -11.54 -2.44 -39.65
CA TRP A 425 -10.97 -2.78 -38.35
C TRP A 425 -11.83 -3.82 -37.62
N LYS A 426 -11.22 -4.94 -37.20
CA LYS A 426 -11.83 -5.87 -36.24
C LYS A 426 -11.30 -5.53 -34.86
N THR A 427 -12.09 -4.81 -34.08
CA THR A 427 -11.85 -4.62 -32.66
C THR A 427 -12.85 -5.47 -31.88
N ASN A 428 -12.41 -6.02 -30.75
CA ASN A 428 -13.22 -6.86 -29.88
C ASN A 428 -13.97 -6.03 -28.81
N ILE A 429 -13.91 -4.70 -28.91
CA ILE A 429 -14.62 -3.77 -28.03
C ILE A 429 -15.98 -3.48 -28.68
N PRO A 430 -17.11 -3.85 -28.04
CA PRO A 430 -18.43 -3.51 -28.54
C PRO A 430 -18.55 -2.00 -28.77
N GLY A 431 -18.63 -1.58 -30.03
CA GLY A 431 -18.81 -0.18 -30.43
C GLY A 431 -17.55 0.65 -30.68
N ALA A 432 -16.34 0.08 -30.62
CA ALA A 432 -15.14 0.84 -31.00
C ALA A 432 -14.99 0.95 -32.53
N THR A 433 -14.70 2.16 -33.01
CA THR A 433 -14.59 2.49 -34.44
C THR A 433 -13.16 2.74 -34.92
N THR A 434 -12.17 2.78 -34.00
CA THR A 434 -10.76 3.08 -34.28
C THR A 434 -9.83 2.26 -33.38
N CYS A 435 -8.68 1.84 -33.91
CA CYS A 435 -7.55 1.40 -33.08
C CYS A 435 -6.78 2.65 -32.62
N GLU A 436 -6.69 2.90 -31.30
CA GLU A 436 -5.68 3.83 -30.79
C GLU A 436 -4.30 3.18 -31.07
N THR A 437 -3.46 3.85 -31.85
CA THR A 437 -2.07 3.41 -31.99
C THR A 437 -1.25 3.99 -30.85
N PRO A 438 -0.11 3.37 -30.47
CA PRO A 438 0.78 3.93 -29.46
C PRO A 438 1.27 5.37 -29.77
N ASN A 439 1.14 5.83 -31.02
CA ASN A 439 1.54 7.17 -31.45
C ASN A 439 0.47 8.25 -31.23
N ASP A 440 -0.73 7.89 -30.77
CA ASP A 440 -1.86 8.83 -30.65
C ASP A 440 -1.95 9.51 -29.26
N ARG A 441 -0.92 9.40 -28.40
CA ARG A 441 -0.86 10.10 -27.08
C ARG A 441 0.52 10.63 -26.73
#